data_AF-A0A381IBB5-F1
#
_entry.id   AF-A0A381IBB5-F1
#
_cell.length_a   1.000
_cell.length_b   1.000
_cell.length_c   1.000
_cell.angle_alpha   90.00
_cell.angle_beta   90.00
_cell.angle_gamma   90.00
#
_symmetry.space_group_name_H-M   'P 1'
#
loop_
_entity.id
_entity.type
_entity.pdbx_description
1 polymer ?
#
loop_
_entity_poly.entity_id
_entity_poly.type
_entity_poly.pdbx_seq_one_letter_code
_entity_poly.pdbx_strand_id
1 'polypeptide(L)'
;MKAKSTSKFELDGIPPLKEAIPLGLQHLMAMVIGSCLPAILIANAAGLNHKMSTLLIQAALVFAGLSTLLQLYPIPLFKGFKLGGGIPVIMGATAMFIGAGYLLQVSMDYQYYLALK
;
A
#
# COMPACT_ATOMS: atom_id res chain seq x y z
N MET A 1 6.48 35.40 -19.16
CA MET A 1 7.40 35.00 -18.07
C MET A 1 6.97 35.77 -16.82
N LYS A 2 6.15 35.16 -15.93
CA LYS A 2 5.50 35.87 -14.82
C LYS A 2 6.15 35.48 -13.49
N ALA A 3 6.43 36.48 -12.66
CA ALA A 3 7.25 36.41 -11.45
C ALA A 3 6.73 35.38 -10.43
N LYS A 4 7.68 34.61 -9.87
CA LYS A 4 7.48 33.54 -8.89
C LYS A 4 7.19 34.15 -7.51
N SER A 5 5.91 34.20 -7.13
CA SER A 5 5.42 34.69 -5.83
C SER A 5 5.56 33.61 -4.75
N THR A 6 5.95 34.03 -3.53
CA THR A 6 6.33 33.21 -2.38
C THR A 6 5.26 33.26 -1.27
N SER A 7 4.06 32.72 -1.49
CA SER A 7 2.98 32.73 -0.50
C SER A 7 2.48 31.32 -0.15
N LYS A 8 2.34 31.03 1.15
CA LYS A 8 1.97 29.73 1.76
C LYS A 8 0.49 29.32 1.58
N PHE A 9 -0.32 30.09 0.83
CA PHE A 9 -1.77 29.89 0.71
C PHE A 9 -2.28 29.76 -0.73
N GLU A 10 -1.42 29.51 -1.71
CA GLU A 10 -1.87 29.17 -3.08
C GLU A 10 -2.03 27.67 -3.26
N LEU A 11 -3.21 27.26 -3.74
CA LEU A 11 -3.61 25.86 -3.96
C LEU A 11 -2.72 25.12 -4.98
N ASP A 12 -1.99 25.84 -5.83
CA ASP A 12 -1.04 25.34 -6.84
C ASP A 12 0.42 25.73 -6.55
N GLY A 13 0.72 26.17 -5.32
CA GLY A 13 2.08 26.48 -4.90
C GLY A 13 2.89 25.20 -4.75
N ILE A 14 3.65 24.80 -5.77
CA ILE A 14 4.59 23.66 -5.69
C ILE A 14 5.55 23.94 -4.51
N PRO A 15 5.45 23.18 -3.40
CA PRO A 15 6.26 23.45 -2.22
C PRO A 15 7.75 23.41 -2.61
N PRO A 16 8.60 24.22 -1.97
CA PRO A 16 10.04 24.17 -2.23
C PRO A 16 10.51 22.73 -2.09
N LEU A 17 11.30 22.22 -3.06
CA LEU A 17 11.73 20.81 -3.07
C LEU A 17 12.33 20.36 -1.72
N LYS A 18 12.95 21.28 -0.97
CA LYS A 18 13.50 21.04 0.36
C LYS A 18 12.45 20.59 1.40
N GLU A 19 11.19 21.00 1.26
CA GLU A 19 10.07 20.60 2.12
C GLU A 19 9.24 19.48 1.47
N ALA A 20 9.09 19.50 0.15
CA ALA A 20 8.32 18.49 -0.59
C ALA A 20 8.94 17.08 -0.49
N ILE A 21 10.27 16.98 -0.55
CA ILE A 21 11.00 15.71 -0.47
C ILE A 21 10.77 15.01 0.89
N PRO A 22 11.03 15.64 2.05
CA PRO A 22 10.82 14.97 3.34
C PRO A 22 9.33 14.63 3.58
N LEU A 23 8.39 15.48 3.15
CA LEU A 23 6.96 15.16 3.26
C LEU A 23 6.57 13.94 2.41
N GLY A 24 7.00 13.89 1.15
CA GLY A 24 6.73 12.77 0.26
C GLY A 24 7.36 11.46 0.77
N LEU A 25 8.56 11.54 1.32
CA LEU A 25 9.24 10.39 1.91
C LEU A 25 8.50 9.87 3.14
N GLN A 26 8.04 10.75 4.04
CA GLN A 26 7.25 10.34 5.21
C GLN A 26 5.95 9.64 4.78
N HIS A 27 5.28 10.15 3.76
CA HIS A 27 4.05 9.56 3.24
C HIS A 27 4.29 8.18 2.61
N LEU A 28 5.38 8.04 1.83
CA LEU A 28 5.80 6.76 1.26
C LEU A 28 6.15 5.75 2.36
N MET A 29 6.88 6.15 3.40
CA MET A 29 7.24 5.26 4.51
C MET A 29 6.00 4.77 5.26
N ALA A 30 5.05 5.68 5.54
CA ALA A 30 3.78 5.32 6.17
C ALA A 30 3.00 4.30 5.32
N MET A 31 2.97 4.48 4.00
CA MET A 31 2.34 3.54 3.06
C MET A 31 3.02 2.16 3.06
N VAL A 32 4.35 2.12 2.96
CA VAL A 32 5.12 0.88 2.87
C VAL A 32 4.91 0.04 4.12
N ILE A 33 5.00 0.66 5.30
CA ILE A 33 4.75 -0.03 6.58
C ILE A 33 3.29 -0.51 6.65
N GLY A 34 2.34 0.33 6.25
CA GLY A 34 0.91 -0.01 6.22
C GLY A 34 0.58 -1.19 5.31
N SER A 35 1.32 -1.37 4.20
CA SER A 35 1.09 -2.47 3.25
C SER A 35 1.87 -3.75 3.58
N CYS A 36 3.05 -3.63 4.20
CA CYS A 36 3.85 -4.78 4.63
C CYS A 36 3.24 -5.51 5.82
N LEU A 37 2.66 -4.78 6.78
CA LEU A 37 2.18 -5.35 8.04
C LEU A 37 1.10 -6.44 7.83
N PRO A 38 0.07 -6.25 6.98
CA PRO A 38 -0.89 -7.30 6.67
C PRO A 38 -0.25 -8.51 5.99
N ALA A 39 0.68 -8.31 5.05
CA ALA A 39 1.35 -9.41 4.35
C ALA A 39 2.21 -10.26 5.31
N ILE A 40 2.92 -9.61 6.23
CA ILE A 40 3.70 -10.27 7.30
C ILE A 40 2.77 -11.09 8.21
N LEU A 41 1.65 -10.50 8.64
CA LEU A 41 0.74 -11.18 9.56
C LEU A 41 0.11 -12.42 8.91
N ILE A 42 -0.33 -12.31 7.66
CA ILE A 42 -0.89 -13.45 6.90
C ILE A 42 0.17 -14.53 6.69
N ALA A 43 1.41 -14.16 6.34
CA ALA A 43 2.47 -15.14 6.16
C ALA A 43 2.80 -15.91 7.45
N ASN A 44 2.77 -15.22 8.60
CA ASN A 44 2.94 -15.85 9.91
C ASN A 44 1.74 -16.74 10.27
N ALA A 45 0.51 -16.27 10.09
CA ALA A 45 -0.71 -17.04 10.39
C ALA A 45 -0.85 -18.29 9.50
N ALA A 46 -0.39 -18.22 8.25
CA ALA A 46 -0.39 -19.35 7.31
C ALA A 46 0.82 -20.29 7.48
N GLY A 47 1.75 -20.01 8.40
CA GLY A 47 2.93 -20.86 8.64
C GLY A 47 3.88 -20.95 7.44
N LEU A 48 3.95 -19.90 6.60
CA LEU A 48 4.76 -19.94 5.37
C LEU A 48 6.26 -19.95 5.67
N ASN A 49 7.01 -20.71 4.87
CA ASN A 49 8.48 -20.69 4.91
C ASN A 49 9.03 -19.29 4.59
N HIS A 50 10.20 -18.94 5.15
CA HIS A 50 10.80 -17.60 5.05
C HIS A 50 10.90 -17.08 3.61
N LYS A 51 11.25 -17.96 2.66
CA LYS A 51 11.32 -17.64 1.22
C LYS A 51 9.95 -17.25 0.62
N MET A 52 8.88 -17.93 1.03
CA MET A 52 7.52 -17.64 0.55
C MET A 52 6.95 -16.37 1.20
N SER A 53 7.24 -16.16 2.48
CA SER A 53 6.85 -14.94 3.20
C SER A 53 7.47 -13.68 2.58
N THR A 54 8.78 -13.72 2.30
CA THR A 54 9.47 -12.61 1.63
C THR A 54 8.96 -12.36 0.22
N LEU A 55 8.68 -13.42 -0.55
CA LEU A 55 8.08 -13.30 -1.87
C LEU A 55 6.67 -12.68 -1.83
N LEU A 56 5.86 -13.07 -0.83
CA LEU A 56 4.53 -12.49 -0.62
C LEU A 56 4.59 -11.00 -0.30
N ILE A 57 5.50 -10.60 0.60
CA ILE A 57 5.69 -9.19 0.98
C ILE A 57 6.19 -8.37 -0.22
N GLN A 58 7.15 -8.89 -0.97
CA GLN A 58 7.67 -8.23 -2.18
C GLN A 58 6.58 -8.07 -3.25
N ALA A 59 5.80 -9.12 -3.50
CA ALA A 59 4.67 -9.04 -4.43
C ALA A 59 3.65 -7.98 -3.98
N ALA A 60 3.28 -7.98 -2.70
CA ALA A 60 2.35 -7.00 -2.14
C ALA A 60 2.85 -5.56 -2.32
N LEU A 61 4.15 -5.30 -2.11
CA LEU A 61 4.75 -3.97 -2.31
C LEU A 61 4.78 -3.55 -3.78
N VAL A 62 5.11 -4.46 -4.69
CA VAL A 62 5.11 -4.18 -6.14
C VAL A 62 3.70 -3.82 -6.62
N PHE A 63 2.68 -4.57 -6.20
CA PHE A 63 1.30 -4.27 -6.57
C PHE A 63 0.77 -2.97 -5.93
N ALA A 64 1.15 -2.67 -4.69
CA ALA A 64 0.79 -1.41 -4.02
C ALA A 64 1.39 -0.19 -4.74
N GLY A 65 2.66 -0.29 -5.14
CA GLY A 65 3.34 0.74 -5.93
C GLY A 65 2.71 0.90 -7.32
N LEU A 66 2.45 -0.21 -8.03
CA LEU A 66 1.82 -0.19 -9.35
C LEU A 66 0.41 0.43 -9.30
N SER A 67 -0.38 0.06 -8.29
CA SER A 67 -1.72 0.61 -8.08
C SER A 67 -1.68 2.11 -7.82
N THR A 68 -0.73 2.57 -7.00
CA THR A 68 -0.54 4.00 -6.72
C THR A 68 -0.10 4.78 -7.95
N LEU A 69 0.77 4.20 -8.80
CA LEU A 69 1.15 4.82 -10.08
C LEU A 69 -0.04 4.89 -11.05
N LEU A 70 -0.85 3.84 -11.13
CA LEU A 70 -2.06 3.82 -11.95
C LEU A 70 -3.08 4.87 -11.49
N GLN A 71 -3.20 5.09 -10.18
CA GLN A 71 -4.11 6.09 -9.61
C GLN A 71 -3.63 7.52 -9.88
N LEU A 72 -2.30 7.73 -9.82
CA LEU A 72 -1.63 9.01 -10.03
C LEU A 72 -1.63 9.43 -11.51
N TYR A 73 -1.39 8.49 -12.43
CA TYR A 73 -1.38 8.73 -13.86
C TYR A 73 -2.63 8.13 -14.50
N PRO A 74 -3.66 8.93 -14.80
CA PRO A 74 -4.88 8.41 -15.39
C PRO A 74 -4.57 7.90 -16.81
N ILE A 75 -4.51 6.58 -17.00
CA ILE A 75 -4.22 5.96 -18.29
C ILE A 75 -5.51 5.97 -19.12
N PRO A 76 -5.56 6.67 -20.27
CA PRO A 76 -6.72 6.64 -21.15
C PRO A 76 -6.73 5.30 -21.90
N LEU A 77 -7.69 4.43 -21.59
CA LEU A 77 -7.72 3.07 -22.15
C LEU A 77 -8.69 2.94 -23.34
N PHE A 78 -9.86 3.57 -23.27
CA PHE A 78 -10.86 3.59 -24.34
C PHE A 78 -11.54 4.96 -24.40
N LYS A 79 -12.13 5.33 -25.56
CA LYS A 79 -12.82 6.61 -25.85
C LYS A 79 -13.88 7.02 -24.80
N GLY A 80 -13.44 7.46 -23.62
CA GLY A 80 -14.28 7.86 -22.48
C GLY A 80 -13.86 7.31 -21.11
N PHE A 81 -13.09 6.22 -21.04
CA PHE A 81 -12.66 5.59 -19.78
C PHE A 81 -11.19 5.86 -19.47
N LYS A 82 -10.94 6.42 -18.28
CA LYS A 82 -9.61 6.61 -17.70
C LYS A 82 -9.45 5.65 -16.53
N LEU A 83 -8.40 4.82 -16.55
CA LEU A 83 -8.00 4.04 -15.40
C LEU A 83 -7.15 4.93 -14.49
N GLY A 84 -7.62 5.18 -13.27
CA GLY A 84 -7.01 6.10 -12.32
C GLY A 84 -7.74 7.44 -12.23
N GLY A 85 -7.81 8.00 -11.02
CA GLY A 85 -8.52 9.25 -10.75
C GLY A 85 -7.72 10.51 -11.11
N GLY A 86 -6.42 10.38 -11.42
CA GLY A 86 -5.53 11.54 -11.60
C GLY A 86 -5.36 12.36 -10.32
N ILE A 87 -5.56 11.71 -9.18
CA ILE A 87 -5.46 12.27 -7.84
C ILE A 87 -4.38 11.51 -7.08
N PRO A 88 -3.61 12.18 -6.20
CA PRO A 88 -2.56 11.56 -5.40
C PRO A 88 -3.18 10.69 -4.30
N VAL A 89 -3.76 9.56 -4.69
CA VAL A 89 -4.34 8.56 -3.80
C VAL A 89 -3.40 7.37 -3.76
N ILE A 90 -2.95 7.06 -2.54
CA ILE A 90 -2.07 5.94 -2.26
C ILE A 90 -2.91 4.69 -2.00
N MET A 91 -2.68 3.63 -2.78
CA MET A 91 -3.37 2.35 -2.62
C MET A 91 -2.44 1.30 -2.02
N GLY A 92 -2.83 0.72 -0.88
CA GLY A 92 -2.08 -0.31 -0.15
C GLY A 92 -2.96 -1.48 0.29
N ALA A 93 -2.34 -2.50 0.88
CA ALA A 93 -3.07 -3.63 1.45
C ALA A 93 -3.91 -3.16 2.66
N THR A 94 -5.21 -3.46 2.66
CA THR A 94 -6.12 -2.99 3.71
C THR A 94 -5.97 -3.82 4.99
N ALA A 95 -6.11 -3.18 6.16
CA ALA A 95 -6.12 -3.86 7.46
C ALA A 95 -7.24 -4.93 7.62
N MET A 96 -8.21 -4.98 6.69
CA MET A 96 -9.28 -6.00 6.66
C MET A 96 -8.75 -7.43 6.67
N PHE A 97 -7.56 -7.67 6.09
CA PHE A 97 -6.99 -9.01 6.03
C PHE A 97 -6.40 -9.50 7.37
N ILE A 98 -6.24 -8.61 8.36
CA ILE A 98 -5.80 -8.97 9.71
C ILE A 98 -6.81 -9.92 10.37
N GLY A 99 -8.10 -9.63 10.24
CA GLY A 99 -9.17 -10.49 10.77
C GLY A 99 -9.20 -11.87 10.10
N ALA A 100 -9.00 -11.91 8.77
CA ALA A 100 -8.92 -13.16 8.03
C ALA A 100 -7.70 -14.00 8.45
N GLY A 101 -6.54 -13.37 8.68
CA GLY A 101 -5.35 -14.04 9.20
C GLY A 101 -5.58 -14.68 10.57
N TYR A 102 -6.22 -13.95 11.49
CA TYR A 102 -6.55 -14.49 12.82
C TYR A 102 -7.51 -15.68 12.76
N LEU A 103 -8.52 -15.62 11.90
CA LEU A 103 -9.47 -16.73 11.71
C LEU A 103 -8.81 -17.98 11.14
N LEU A 104 -7.86 -17.83 10.21
CA LEU A 104 -7.09 -18.97 9.68
C LEU A 104 -6.24 -19.61 10.77
N GLN A 105 -5.59 -18.81 11.61
CA GLN A 105 -4.77 -19.32 12.71
C GLN A 105 -5.60 -20.11 13.73
N VAL A 106 -6.75 -19.56 14.15
CA VAL A 106 -7.69 -20.26 15.04
C VAL A 106 -8.22 -21.55 14.41
N SER A 107 -8.50 -21.57 13.11
CA SER A 107 -8.97 -22.77 12.41
C SER A 107 -7.90 -23.87 12.35
N MET A 108 -6.63 -23.48 12.16
CA MET A 108 -5.50 -24.42 12.17
C MET A 108 -5.27 -25.00 13.57
N ASP A 109 -5.34 -24.18 14.63
CA ASP A 109 -5.23 -24.65 16.02
C ASP A 109 -6.39 -25.60 16.39
N TYR A 110 -7.61 -25.31 15.92
CA TYR A 110 -8.77 -26.16 16.16
C TYR A 110 -8.66 -27.54 15.49
N GLN A 111 -8.17 -27.59 14.24
CA GLN A 111 -7.90 -28.84 13.54
C GLN A 111 -6.82 -29.67 14.25
N TYR A 112 -5.76 -29.03 14.75
CA TYR A 112 -4.72 -29.73 15.52
C TYR A 112 -5.26 -30.32 16.84
N TYR A 113 -6.14 -29.60 17.53
CA TYR A 113 -6.78 -30.09 18.75
C TYR A 113 -7.72 -31.29 18.51
N LEU A 114 -8.41 -31.31 17.36
CA LEU A 114 -9.22 -32.45 16.94
C LEU A 114 -8.39 -33.66 16.51
N ALA A 115 -7.22 -33.44 15.90
CA ALA A 115 -6.31 -34.53 15.50
C ALA A 115 -5.62 -35.24 16.68
N LEU A 116 -5.62 -34.62 17.87
CA LEU A 116 -5.05 -35.17 19.11
C LEU A 116 -6.08 -35.91 19.98
N LYS A 117 -7.35 -35.97 19.57
CA LYS A 117 -8.42 -36.76 20.22
C LYS A 117 -8.74 -38.00 19.39
#